data_AF-A0A7S1SMP4-F1
#
_entry.id   AF-A0A7S1SMP4-F1
#
_cell.length_a   1.000
_cell.length_b   1.000
_cell.length_c   1.000
_cell.angle_alpha   90.00
_cell.angle_beta   90.00
_cell.angle_gamma   90.00
#
_symmetry.space_group_name_H-M   'P 1'
#
loop_
_entity.id
_entity.type
_entity.pdbx_description
1 polymer ?
#
loop_
_entity_poly.entity_id
_entity_poly.type
_entity_poly.pdbx_seq_one_letter_code
_entity_poly.pdbx_strand_id
1 'polypeptide(L)'
;HEWDLKRVFTRRFWGRTLMEYFSESRADFRPLTSINNYFGPKIAFYLAYLSFYTNWMFGPAVAGVLVFGLQFIPSEFASMIDNTAADDARFDDQYDHPMMFLYAFFVMVWLVFTVRGWYTKQAELAHRWRVETYSKIHMTANPMSTAPPRMQFTGGQWVYKPVNSRKQRRERMVAMWLGSV
;
A
#
# COMPACT_ATOMS: atom_id res chain seq x y z
N HIS A 1 29.23 -29.34 -7.65
CA HIS A 1 28.58 -28.09 -7.18
C HIS A 1 27.28 -28.51 -6.51
N GLU A 2 27.37 -29.02 -5.28
CA GLU A 2 26.23 -29.63 -4.58
C GLU A 2 25.39 -28.53 -3.93
N TRP A 3 24.11 -28.48 -4.28
CA TRP A 3 23.15 -27.57 -3.69
C TRP A 3 22.75 -28.09 -2.29
N ASP A 4 23.36 -27.52 -1.26
CA ASP A 4 23.13 -27.88 0.13
C ASP A 4 21.79 -27.27 0.62
N LEU A 5 20.68 -27.95 0.32
CA LEU A 5 19.29 -27.56 0.63
C LEU A 5 19.04 -27.32 2.12
N LYS A 6 19.87 -27.88 3.01
CA LYS A 6 19.76 -27.70 4.46
C LYS A 6 20.02 -26.25 4.89
N ARG A 7 20.80 -25.51 4.10
CA ARG A 7 21.11 -24.10 4.37
C ARG A 7 19.92 -23.18 4.12
N VAL A 8 19.05 -23.52 3.16
CA VAL A 8 17.84 -22.77 2.79
C VAL A 8 16.80 -22.76 3.91
N PHE A 9 16.71 -23.84 4.69
CA PHE A 9 15.75 -23.97 5.80
C PHE A 9 16.18 -23.27 7.10
N THR A 10 17.37 -22.70 7.16
CA THR A 10 17.85 -22.06 8.37
C THR A 10 17.20 -20.67 8.52
N ARG A 11 16.55 -20.39 9.65
CA ARG A 11 15.86 -19.12 9.97
C ARG A 11 16.72 -17.86 9.73
N ARG A 12 18.04 -18.01 9.84
CA ARG A 12 19.06 -16.96 9.62
C ARG A 12 19.42 -16.71 8.15
N PHE A 13 19.09 -17.64 7.26
CA PHE A 13 19.28 -17.51 5.81
C PHE A 13 18.23 -16.56 5.25
N TRP A 14 16.95 -16.88 5.42
CA TRP A 14 15.84 -16.00 5.00
C TRP A 14 15.91 -14.60 5.59
N GLY A 15 16.36 -14.44 6.85
CA GLY A 15 16.57 -13.12 7.43
C GLY A 15 17.64 -12.30 6.70
N ARG A 16 18.73 -12.93 6.24
CA ARG A 16 19.77 -12.28 5.44
C ARG A 16 19.33 -12.06 4.01
N THR A 17 18.69 -13.04 3.36
CA THR A 17 18.22 -12.92 1.98
C THR A 17 17.09 -11.89 1.85
N LEU A 18 16.17 -11.82 2.83
CA LEU A 18 15.18 -10.74 2.91
C LEU A 18 15.86 -9.40 3.16
N MET A 19 16.85 -9.32 4.06
CA MET A 19 17.60 -8.08 4.27
C MET A 19 18.38 -7.64 3.03
N GLU A 20 18.94 -8.58 2.27
CA GLU A 20 19.64 -8.34 1.00
C GLU A 20 18.64 -7.81 -0.05
N TYR A 21 17.50 -8.48 -0.24
CA TYR A 21 16.42 -8.01 -1.13
C TYR A 21 15.83 -6.65 -0.71
N PHE A 22 15.68 -6.41 0.60
CA PHE A 22 15.28 -5.12 1.19
C PHE A 22 16.38 -4.05 1.13
N SER A 23 17.65 -4.44 1.01
CA SER A 23 18.81 -3.55 0.91
C SER A 23 19.07 -3.16 -0.55
N GLU A 24 18.82 -4.05 -1.49
CA GLU A 24 19.05 -3.83 -2.92
C GLU A 24 17.93 -2.97 -3.53
N SER A 25 16.72 -3.07 -3.00
CA SER A 25 15.65 -2.08 -3.26
C SER A 25 15.92 -0.68 -2.64
N ARG A 26 17.09 -0.47 -2.01
CA ARG A 26 17.63 0.85 -1.66
C ARG A 26 18.63 1.39 -2.71
N ALA A 27 18.93 0.64 -3.77
CA ALA A 27 19.74 1.07 -4.91
C ALA A 27 18.77 1.56 -6.00
N ASP A 28 18.60 2.83 -6.35
CA ASP A 28 19.32 4.04 -6.04
C ASP A 28 18.31 5.13 -5.61
N PHE A 29 18.56 5.82 -4.51
CA PHE A 29 17.73 6.98 -4.13
C PHE A 29 17.97 8.22 -5.01
N ARG A 30 19.07 8.23 -5.77
CA ARG A 30 19.44 9.31 -6.69
C ARG A 30 18.35 9.61 -7.73
N PRO A 31 17.81 8.63 -8.49
CA PRO A 31 16.71 8.87 -9.43
C PRO A 31 15.43 9.36 -8.74
N LEU A 32 15.04 8.78 -7.60
CA LEU A 32 13.85 9.21 -6.86
C LEU A 32 13.94 10.67 -6.41
N THR A 33 15.13 11.10 -5.98
CA THR A 33 15.38 12.49 -5.57
C THR A 33 15.32 13.44 -6.76
N SER A 34 15.83 13.04 -7.93
CA SER A 34 15.72 13.82 -9.17
C SER A 34 14.26 14.01 -9.60
N ILE A 35 13.45 12.95 -9.51
CA ILE A 35 12.01 13.00 -9.81
C ILE A 35 11.29 13.92 -8.83
N ASN A 36 11.63 13.84 -7.53
CA ASN A 36 11.06 14.72 -6.51
C ASN A 36 11.37 16.19 -6.79
N ASN A 37 12.60 16.51 -7.19
CA ASN A 37 12.98 17.89 -7.48
C ASN A 37 12.27 18.45 -8.73
N TYR A 38 11.92 17.62 -9.71
CA TYR A 38 11.27 18.05 -10.95
C TYR A 38 9.73 18.06 -10.86
N PHE A 39 9.11 16.98 -10.37
CA PHE A 39 7.65 16.80 -10.31
C PHE A 39 7.04 17.13 -8.94
N GLY A 40 7.88 17.23 -7.91
CA GLY A 40 7.46 17.43 -6.53
C GLY A 40 7.17 16.13 -5.76
N PRO A 41 6.94 16.25 -4.44
CA PRO A 41 6.89 15.10 -3.54
C PRO A 41 5.73 14.14 -3.83
N LYS A 42 4.58 14.64 -4.29
CA LYS A 42 3.37 13.82 -4.50
C LYS A 42 3.62 12.71 -5.53
N ILE A 43 4.23 13.05 -6.66
CA ILE A 43 4.53 12.11 -7.75
C ILE A 43 5.72 11.22 -7.37
N ALA A 44 6.72 11.77 -6.67
CA ALA A 44 7.83 10.98 -6.17
C ALA A 44 7.41 9.90 -5.16
N PHE A 45 6.47 10.19 -4.24
CA PHE A 45 5.91 9.20 -3.33
C PHE A 45 5.14 8.09 -4.05
N TYR A 46 4.42 8.43 -5.13
CA TYR A 46 3.71 7.44 -5.95
C TYR A 46 4.69 6.48 -6.64
N LEU A 47 5.73 7.01 -7.28
CA LEU A 47 6.73 6.19 -7.97
C LEU A 47 7.59 5.38 -6.97
N ALA A 48 7.84 5.93 -5.78
CA ALA A 48 8.47 5.20 -4.69
C ALA A 48 7.61 4.03 -4.18
N TYR A 49 6.28 4.23 -4.07
CA TYR A 49 5.37 3.15 -3.70
C TYR A 49 5.31 2.07 -4.77
N LEU A 50 5.25 2.46 -6.04
CA LEU A 50 5.19 1.52 -7.16
C LEU A 50 6.41 0.59 -7.18
N SER A 51 7.61 1.15 -7.11
CA SER A 51 8.87 0.37 -7.07
C SER A 51 9.00 -0.51 -5.84
N PHE A 52 8.50 -0.04 -4.68
CA PHE A 52 8.39 -0.87 -3.49
C PHE A 52 7.44 -2.06 -3.71
N TYR A 53 6.26 -1.81 -4.28
CA TYR A 53 5.22 -2.81 -4.49
C TYR A 53 5.63 -3.88 -5.51
N THR A 54 6.25 -3.50 -6.63
CA THR A 54 6.72 -4.46 -7.65
C THR A 54 7.73 -5.47 -7.09
N ASN A 55 8.62 -5.00 -6.22
CA ASN A 55 9.60 -5.88 -5.55
C ASN A 55 8.90 -6.78 -4.53
N TRP A 56 7.93 -6.24 -3.79
CA TRP A 56 7.17 -6.99 -2.78
C TRP A 56 6.22 -8.05 -3.37
N MET A 57 5.79 -7.91 -4.64
CA MET A 57 4.95 -8.89 -5.35
C MET A 57 5.68 -10.17 -5.75
N PHE A 58 7.03 -10.18 -5.76
CA PHE A 58 7.76 -11.40 -6.11
C PHE A 58 7.49 -12.54 -5.12
N GLY A 59 7.35 -12.22 -3.83
CA GLY A 59 6.99 -13.20 -2.79
C GLY A 59 5.69 -13.97 -3.08
N PRO A 60 4.53 -13.29 -3.22
CA PRO A 60 3.27 -13.94 -3.49
C PRO A 60 3.21 -14.59 -4.88
N ALA A 61 3.93 -14.06 -5.87
CA ALA A 61 4.02 -14.70 -7.18
C ALA A 61 4.66 -16.10 -7.08
N VAL A 62 5.78 -16.23 -6.35
CA VAL A 62 6.45 -17.53 -6.13
C VAL A 62 5.59 -18.45 -5.28
N ALA A 63 4.97 -17.94 -4.22
CA ALA A 63 4.08 -18.72 -3.37
C ALA A 63 2.86 -19.26 -4.15
N GLY A 64 2.25 -18.43 -5.01
CA GLY A 64 1.12 -18.83 -5.85
C GLY A 64 1.49 -19.90 -6.88
N VAL A 65 2.66 -19.79 -7.53
CA VAL A 65 3.16 -20.82 -8.45
C VAL A 65 3.42 -22.13 -7.71
N LEU A 66 3.94 -22.08 -6.48
CA LEU A 66 4.13 -23.28 -5.66
C LEU A 66 2.81 -23.96 -5.31
N VAL A 67 1.79 -23.19 -4.89
CA VAL A 67 0.45 -23.74 -4.60
C VAL A 67 -0.17 -24.35 -5.85
N PHE A 68 -0.04 -23.69 -7.00
CA PHE A 68 -0.52 -24.20 -8.29
C PHE A 68 0.20 -25.50 -8.72
N GLY A 69 1.52 -25.57 -8.51
CA GLY A 69 2.29 -26.78 -8.79
C GLY A 69 1.92 -27.95 -7.86
N LEU A 70 1.69 -27.66 -6.58
CA LEU A 70 1.25 -28.65 -5.59
C LEU A 70 -0.18 -29.13 -5.85
N GLN A 71 -1.06 -28.26 -6.37
CA GLN A 71 -2.42 -28.61 -6.80
C GLN A 71 -2.43 -29.64 -7.94
N PHE A 72 -1.42 -29.62 -8.82
CA PHE A 72 -1.33 -30.50 -9.99
C PHE A 72 -0.82 -31.91 -9.64
N ILE A 73 -0.18 -32.07 -8.48
CA ILE A 73 0.18 -33.38 -7.97
C ILE A 73 -1.11 -34.01 -7.44
N PRO A 74 -1.52 -35.21 -7.93
CA PRO A 74 -2.69 -35.88 -7.40
C PRO A 74 -2.41 -36.23 -5.94
N SER A 75 -2.93 -35.42 -5.02
CA SER A 75 -2.89 -35.73 -3.61
C SER A 75 -3.93 -36.80 -3.35
N GLU A 76 -3.56 -37.84 -2.62
CA GLU A 76 -4.49 -38.85 -2.09
C GLU A 76 -5.42 -38.31 -0.98
N PHE A 77 -5.45 -36.98 -0.77
CA PHE A 77 -6.35 -36.33 0.15
C PHE A 77 -7.71 -36.15 -0.53
N ALA A 78 -8.54 -37.19 -0.43
CA ALA A 78 -9.94 -37.12 -0.78
C ALA A 78 -10.58 -35.93 -0.05
N SER A 79 -11.33 -35.11 -0.78
CA SER A 79 -12.21 -34.09 -0.21
C SER A 79 -13.05 -34.75 0.90
N MET A 80 -13.16 -34.09 2.05
CA MET A 80 -13.89 -34.62 3.23
C MET A 80 -15.42 -34.63 3.03
N ILE A 81 -15.90 -34.26 1.84
CA ILE A 81 -17.31 -34.16 1.47
C ILE A 81 -17.52 -35.11 0.29
N ASP A 82 -18.34 -36.13 0.51
CA ASP A 82 -18.68 -37.12 -0.50
C ASP A 82 -19.75 -36.54 -1.44
N ASN A 83 -19.30 -36.01 -2.59
CA ASN A 83 -20.16 -35.45 -3.65
C ASN A 83 -20.44 -36.48 -4.75
N THR A 84 -20.24 -37.79 -4.51
CA THR A 84 -20.33 -38.85 -5.53
C THR A 84 -21.70 -38.97 -6.22
N ALA A 85 -22.73 -38.26 -5.73
CA ALA A 85 -24.05 -38.16 -6.33
C ALA A 85 -24.22 -37.04 -7.39
N ALA A 86 -23.21 -36.19 -7.62
CA ALA A 86 -23.26 -35.11 -8.60
C ALA A 86 -22.49 -35.49 -9.89
N ASP A 87 -23.18 -35.43 -11.03
CA ASP A 87 -22.67 -35.81 -12.37
C ASP A 87 -21.43 -35.03 -12.85
N ASP A 88 -20.92 -34.05 -12.09
CA ASP A 88 -19.84 -33.14 -12.52
C ASP A 88 -18.78 -32.86 -11.43
N ALA A 89 -18.48 -33.86 -10.60
CA ALA A 89 -17.55 -33.77 -9.44
C ALA A 89 -16.08 -33.39 -9.77
N ARG A 90 -15.69 -33.36 -11.06
CA ARG A 90 -14.31 -33.13 -11.48
C ARG A 90 -13.83 -31.68 -11.28
N PHE A 91 -14.75 -30.70 -11.31
CA PHE A 91 -14.40 -29.28 -11.17
C PHE A 91 -14.47 -28.78 -9.72
N ASP A 92 -15.37 -29.32 -8.89
CA ASP A 92 -15.51 -28.90 -7.49
C ASP A 92 -14.37 -29.45 -6.60
N ASP A 93 -13.93 -30.70 -6.79
CA ASP A 93 -12.85 -31.30 -5.99
C ASP A 93 -11.46 -30.69 -6.26
N GLN A 94 -11.30 -29.91 -7.34
CA GLN A 94 -10.01 -29.31 -7.67
C GLN A 94 -9.69 -28.07 -6.82
N TYR A 95 -10.68 -27.37 -6.28
CA TYR A 95 -10.44 -26.14 -5.51
C TYR A 95 -10.44 -26.35 -3.99
N ASP A 96 -10.99 -27.47 -3.51
CA ASP A 96 -11.09 -27.80 -2.09
C ASP A 96 -9.85 -28.53 -1.56
N HIS A 97 -8.69 -27.90 -1.75
CA HIS A 97 -7.42 -28.39 -1.19
C HIS A 97 -7.09 -27.68 0.13
N PRO A 98 -6.73 -28.39 1.21
CA PRO A 98 -6.32 -27.76 2.47
C PRO A 98 -5.15 -26.76 2.33
N MET A 99 -4.37 -26.88 1.25
CA MET A 99 -3.29 -25.95 0.91
C MET A 99 -3.78 -24.52 0.60
N MET A 100 -5.04 -24.34 0.20
CA MET A 100 -5.62 -23.01 -0.04
C MET A 100 -5.72 -22.18 1.25
N PHE A 101 -6.01 -22.82 2.38
CA PHE A 101 -6.04 -22.12 3.68
C PHE A 101 -4.65 -21.63 4.09
N LEU A 102 -3.60 -22.38 3.79
CA LEU A 102 -2.21 -21.96 4.02
C LEU A 102 -1.84 -20.76 3.15
N TYR A 103 -2.28 -20.76 1.89
CA TYR A 103 -2.10 -19.62 0.99
C TYR A 103 -2.88 -18.38 1.47
N ALA A 104 -4.13 -18.53 1.92
CA ALA A 104 -4.92 -17.45 2.47
C ALA A 104 -4.27 -16.83 3.72
N PHE A 105 -3.77 -17.67 4.64
CA PHE A 105 -3.00 -17.21 5.80
C PHE A 105 -1.71 -16.48 5.38
N PHE A 106 -1.01 -17.02 4.39
CA PHE A 106 0.18 -16.38 3.82
C PHE A 106 -0.14 -14.99 3.25
N VAL A 107 -1.22 -14.85 2.47
CA VAL A 107 -1.64 -13.55 1.90
C VAL A 107 -1.99 -12.57 3.01
N MET A 108 -2.66 -13.00 4.07
CA MET A 108 -2.98 -12.14 5.22
C MET A 108 -1.72 -11.62 5.91
N VAL A 109 -0.75 -12.50 6.17
CA VAL A 109 0.54 -12.15 6.76
C VAL A 109 1.34 -11.24 5.80
N TRP A 110 1.35 -11.56 4.51
CA TRP A 110 2.01 -10.75 3.48
C TRP A 110 1.45 -9.34 3.42
N LEU A 111 0.12 -9.16 3.36
CA LEU A 111 -0.53 -7.85 3.33
C LEU A 111 -0.12 -6.97 4.52
N VAL A 112 -0.12 -7.55 5.73
CA VAL A 112 0.29 -6.85 6.95
C VAL A 112 1.75 -6.38 6.84
N PHE A 113 2.64 -7.24 6.36
CA PHE A 113 4.03 -6.87 6.17
C PHE A 113 4.23 -5.83 5.05
N THR A 114 3.50 -5.90 3.93
CA THR A 114 3.59 -4.90 2.84
C THR A 114 3.25 -3.52 3.37
N VAL A 115 2.14 -3.43 4.10
CA VAL A 115 1.64 -2.19 4.69
C VAL A 115 2.64 -1.68 5.73
N ARG A 116 3.10 -2.54 6.64
CA ARG A 116 4.07 -2.15 7.68
C ARG A 116 5.42 -1.71 7.11
N GLY A 117 5.89 -2.43 6.09
CA GLY A 117 7.12 -2.12 5.36
C GLY A 117 7.01 -0.75 4.69
N TRP A 118 5.89 -0.48 4.02
CA TRP A 118 5.65 0.82 3.40
C TRP A 118 5.59 1.96 4.41
N TYR A 119 4.88 1.81 5.53
CA TYR A 119 4.81 2.87 6.56
C TYR A 119 6.18 3.29 7.06
N THR A 120 7.09 2.32 7.25
CA THR A 120 8.46 2.61 7.69
C THR A 120 9.26 3.35 6.60
N LYS A 121 9.12 2.92 5.35
CA LYS A 121 9.77 3.54 4.18
C LYS A 121 9.25 4.94 3.89
N GLN A 122 7.95 5.16 4.04
CA GLN A 122 7.31 6.47 3.86
C GLN A 122 7.85 7.49 4.86
N ALA A 123 8.00 7.10 6.15
CA ALA A 123 8.57 7.98 7.16
C ALA A 123 10.04 8.33 6.86
N GLU A 124 10.83 7.35 6.42
CA GLU A 124 12.22 7.57 5.98
C GLU A 124 12.30 8.56 4.81
N LEU A 125 11.46 8.38 3.79
CA LEU A 125 11.40 9.27 2.62
C LEU A 125 10.90 10.67 2.98
N ALA A 126 9.88 10.78 3.83
CA ALA A 126 9.34 12.06 4.28
C ALA A 126 10.39 12.87 5.06
N HIS A 127 11.17 12.20 5.91
CA HIS A 127 12.26 12.84 6.64
C HIS A 127 13.36 13.33 5.70
N ARG A 128 13.83 12.46 4.80
CA ARG A 128 14.90 12.81 3.83
C ARG A 128 14.50 13.94 2.88
N TRP A 129 13.26 13.95 2.41
CA TRP A 129 12.76 15.00 1.54
C TRP A 129 12.28 16.25 2.30
N ARG A 130 12.39 16.27 3.63
CA ARG A 130 11.93 17.36 4.51
C ARG A 130 10.45 17.72 4.30
N VAL A 131 9.64 16.72 3.98
CA VAL A 131 8.17 16.84 3.76
C VAL A 131 7.39 16.45 5.03
N GLU A 132 8.09 16.08 6.10
CA GLU A 132 7.53 15.71 7.40
C GLU A 132 6.70 16.82 8.06
N THR A 133 7.10 18.07 7.87
CA THR A 133 6.37 19.22 8.38
C THR A 133 5.18 19.43 7.48
N TYR A 134 3.98 19.10 7.98
CA TYR A 134 2.72 19.63 7.46
C TYR A 134 2.71 21.14 7.73
N SER A 135 3.58 21.87 7.04
CA SER A 135 3.38 23.29 6.83
C SER A 135 2.01 23.33 6.20
N LYS A 136 1.03 23.83 6.96
CA LYS A 136 -0.17 24.38 6.35
C LYS A 136 0.39 25.50 5.49
N ILE A 137 0.80 25.16 4.26
CA ILE A 137 0.99 26.13 3.20
C ILE A 137 -0.25 26.98 3.37
N HIS A 138 -0.03 28.23 3.74
CA HIS A 138 -1.13 29.15 3.95
C HIS A 138 -1.72 29.24 2.55
N MET A 139 -2.70 28.38 2.25
CA MET A 139 -3.49 28.50 1.05
C MET A 139 -4.03 29.90 1.22
N THR A 140 -3.47 30.81 0.42
CA THR A 140 -4.07 32.12 0.24
C THR A 140 -5.54 31.80 -0.02
N ALA A 141 -6.41 32.50 0.70
CA ALA A 141 -7.83 32.34 0.48
C ALA A 141 -8.03 32.35 -1.04
N ASN A 142 -8.73 31.34 -1.59
CA ASN A 142 -9.06 31.34 -3.01
C ASN A 142 -9.50 32.77 -3.35
N PRO A 143 -8.91 33.44 -4.36
CA PRO A 143 -9.23 34.83 -4.64
C PRO A 143 -10.74 35.04 -4.88
N MET A 144 -11.47 33.99 -5.26
CA MET A 144 -12.94 33.99 -5.41
C MET A 144 -13.71 33.63 -4.12
N SER A 145 -13.05 33.52 -2.97
CA SER A 145 -13.68 33.12 -1.72
C SER A 145 -14.46 34.28 -1.09
N THR A 146 -15.78 34.26 -1.22
CA THR A 146 -16.70 35.22 -0.56
C THR A 146 -16.91 34.91 0.93
N ALA A 147 -15.99 34.20 1.58
CA ALA A 147 -16.12 33.85 3.00
C ALA A 147 -15.75 35.05 3.88
N PRO A 148 -16.59 35.41 4.89
CA PRO A 148 -16.28 36.53 5.75
C PRO A 148 -14.95 36.25 6.47
N PRO A 149 -13.95 37.15 6.35
CA PRO A 149 -12.67 36.97 7.00
C PRO A 149 -12.86 37.11 8.52
N ARG A 150 -12.32 36.16 9.29
CA ARG A 150 -12.23 36.28 10.75
C ARG A 150 -10.76 36.34 11.15
N MET A 151 -10.47 37.18 12.14
CA MET A 151 -9.14 37.30 12.70
C MET A 151 -8.79 36.02 13.46
N GLN A 152 -7.68 35.38 13.09
CA GLN A 152 -7.15 34.20 13.78
C GLN A 152 -5.67 34.43 14.10
N PHE A 153 -5.26 34.02 15.30
CA PHE A 153 -3.86 34.03 15.70
C PHE A 153 -3.16 32.79 15.14
N THR A 154 -2.20 32.96 14.23
CA THR A 154 -1.48 31.85 13.58
C THR A 154 -0.01 32.20 13.47
N GLY A 155 0.89 31.35 14.01
CA GLY A 155 2.33 31.56 13.88
C GLY A 155 2.87 32.87 14.48
N GLY A 156 2.25 33.40 15.54
CA GLY A 156 2.71 34.63 16.20
C GLY A 156 2.22 35.94 15.55
N GLN A 157 1.41 35.88 14.49
CA GLN A 157 0.82 37.06 13.85
C GLN A 157 -0.71 36.94 13.76
N TRP A 158 -1.37 38.11 13.75
CA TRP A 158 -2.80 38.20 13.49
C TRP A 158 -3.07 38.23 11.99
N VAL A 159 -3.73 37.20 11.47
CA VAL A 159 -4.03 37.08 10.04
C VAL A 159 -5.53 36.88 9.84
N TYR A 160 -6.13 37.65 8.93
CA TYR A 160 -7.51 37.46 8.50
C TYR A 160 -7.61 36.22 7.62
N LYS A 161 -8.38 35.22 8.07
CA LYS A 161 -8.66 34.00 7.29
C LYS A 161 -10.17 33.81 7.11
N PRO A 162 -10.65 33.44 5.92
CA PRO A 162 -12.04 33.07 5.74
C PRO A 162 -12.35 31.82 6.56
N VAL A 163 -13.31 31.92 7.47
CA VAL A 163 -13.77 30.75 8.23
C VAL A 163 -14.87 30.10 7.44
N ASN A 164 -14.63 28.89 6.95
CA ASN A 164 -15.63 28.06 6.30
C ASN A 164 -16.04 26.94 7.26
N SER A 165 -16.99 27.26 8.16
CA SER A 165 -17.62 26.23 9.00
C SER A 165 -18.36 25.21 8.12
N ARG A 166 -18.40 23.93 8.54
CA ARG A 166 -19.18 22.88 7.84
C ARG A 166 -20.63 23.31 7.64
N LYS A 167 -21.22 24.03 8.61
CA LYS A 167 -22.58 24.57 8.55
C LYS A 167 -22.72 25.64 7.46
N GLN A 168 -21.81 26.62 7.45
CA GLN A 168 -21.78 27.70 6.45
C GLN A 168 -21.52 27.18 5.03
N ARG A 169 -20.74 26.09 4.87
CA ARG A 169 -20.59 25.42 3.57
C ARG A 169 -21.90 24.82 3.08
N ARG A 170 -22.66 24.15 3.96
CA ARG A 170 -23.98 23.60 3.62
C ARG A 170 -24.96 24.70 3.26
N GLU A 171 -25.03 25.76 4.05
CA GLU A 171 -25.88 26.93 3.79
C GLU A 171 -25.53 27.59 2.45
N ARG A 172 -24.25 27.71 2.08
CA ARG A 172 -23.81 28.23 0.77
C ARG A 172 -24.14 27.31 -0.39
N MET A 173 -23.98 26.00 -0.22
CA MET A 173 -24.37 25.03 -1.25
C MET A 173 -25.88 25.08 -1.49
N VAL A 174 -26.67 25.19 -0.42
CA VAL A 174 -28.13 25.35 -0.51
C VAL A 174 -28.49 26.69 -1.14
N ALA A 175 -27.83 27.79 -0.76
CA ALA A 175 -28.07 29.12 -1.34
C ALA A 175 -27.67 29.20 -2.83
N MET A 176 -26.56 28.56 -3.25
CA MET A 176 -26.21 28.42 -4.67
C MET A 176 -27.25 27.62 -5.45
N TRP A 177 -27.82 26.57 -4.85
CA TRP A 177 -28.87 25.76 -5.44
C TRP A 177 -30.22 26.50 -5.54
N LEU A 178 -30.55 27.34 -4.55
CA LEU A 178 -31.82 28.07 -4.50
C LEU A 178 -31.81 29.40 -5.26
N GLY A 179 -30.65 30.03 -5.45
CA GLY A 179 -30.51 31.33 -6.15
C GLY A 179 -30.29 31.24 -7.66
N SER A 180 -30.58 30.08 -8.27
CA SER A 180 -30.41 29.78 -9.71
C SER A 180 -31.72 29.80 -10.51
N VAL A 181 -32.79 30.40 -9.98
CA VAL A 181 -34.08 30.64 -10.66
C VAL A 181 -34.36 32.13 -10.62
#